data_AF-A0A518G4A4-F1
#
_entry.id   AF-A0A518G4A4-F1
#
_cell.length_a   1.000
_cell.length_b   1.000
_cell.length_c   1.000
_cell.angle_alpha   90.00
_cell.angle_beta   90.00
_cell.angle_gamma   90.00
#
_symmetry.space_group_name_H-M   'P 1'
#
loop_
_entity.id
_entity.type
_entity.pdbx_description
1 polymer ?
#
loop_
_entity_poly.entity_id
_entity_poly.type
_entity_poly.pdbx_seq_one_letter_code
_entity_poly.pdbx_strand_id
1 'polypeptide(L)' 'MASLELRNGTYRVVFRYGGQKFARSLKTNQPSAAKLALARLEDNLRRVELGTLVLDWRRYRYRFAHLWSAQAEAKA' A
#
# COMPACT_ATOMS: atom_id res chain seq x y z
N MET A 1 -0.10 -11.73 -6.30
CA MET A 1 0.73 -10.50 -6.52
C MET A 1 1.04 -9.79 -5.20
N ALA A 2 0.40 -10.18 -4.11
CA ALA A 2 0.68 -9.73 -2.77
C ALA A 2 1.07 -10.93 -1.89
N SER A 3 1.79 -10.68 -0.79
CA SER A 3 2.16 -11.67 0.21
C SER A 3 1.89 -11.13 1.61
N LEU A 4 1.74 -12.05 2.57
CA LEU A 4 1.65 -11.73 3.99
C LEU A 4 2.98 -12.03 4.67
N GLU A 5 3.42 -11.11 5.51
CA GLU A 5 4.56 -11.26 6.39
C GLU A 5 4.11 -11.07 7.83
N LEU A 6 4.54 -11.94 8.75
CA LEU A 6 4.34 -11.72 10.18
C LEU A 6 5.58 -11.01 10.73
N ARG A 7 5.42 -9.79 11.27
CA ARG A 7 6.51 -9.02 11.86
C ARG A 7 6.07 -8.44 13.21
N ASN A 8 6.88 -8.68 14.24
CA ASN A 8 6.63 -8.21 15.61
C ASN A 8 5.20 -8.54 16.09
N GLY A 9 4.73 -9.76 15.80
CA GLY A 9 3.38 -10.22 16.19
C GLY A 9 2.23 -9.61 15.39
N THR A 10 2.49 -8.82 14.35
CA THR A 10 1.45 -8.24 13.48
C THR A 10 1.67 -8.61 12.02
N TYR A 11 0.57 -8.88 11.31
CA TYR A 11 0.61 -9.13 9.89
C TYR A 11 0.86 -7.85 9.10
N ARG A 12 1.67 -7.96 8.06
CA ARG A 12 1.92 -6.95 7.04
C ARG A 12 1.59 -7.54 5.68
N VAL A 13 1.04 -6.72 4.81
CA VAL A 13 0.84 -7.07 3.40
C VAL A 13 1.91 -6.38 2.56
N VAL A 14 2.52 -7.14 1.67
CA VAL A 14 3.58 -6.68 0.76
C VAL A 14 3.15 -6.96 -0.66
N PHE A 15 3.20 -5.96 -1.54
CA PHE A 15 2.75 -6.10 -2.93
C PHE A 15 3.51 -5.14 -3.84
N ARG A 16 3.40 -5.35 -5.15
CA ARG A 16 3.94 -4.44 -6.17
C ARG A 16 2.81 -3.89 -7.02
N TYR A 17 2.90 -2.61 -7.35
CA TYR A 17 1.97 -1.94 -8.25
C TYR A 17 2.70 -0.79 -8.96
N GLY A 18 2.53 -0.65 -10.28
CA GLY A 18 3.19 0.41 -11.06
C GLY A 18 4.72 0.42 -10.96
N GLY A 19 5.35 -0.75 -10.84
CA GLY A 19 6.81 -0.88 -10.66
C GLY A 19 7.33 -0.58 -9.24
N GLN A 20 6.48 -0.12 -8.32
CA GLN A 20 6.86 0.20 -6.95
C GLN A 20 6.46 -0.91 -5.97
N LYS A 21 7.33 -1.20 -4.99
CA LYS A 21 7.04 -2.12 -3.88
C LYS A 21 6.38 -1.36 -2.72
N PHE A 22 5.27 -1.89 -2.23
CA PHE A 22 4.55 -1.39 -1.07
C PHE A 22 4.56 -2.42 0.05
N ALA A 23 4.70 -1.94 1.28
CA ALA A 23 4.56 -2.73 2.49
C ALA A 23 3.71 -1.95 3.50
N ARG A 24 2.65 -2.58 4.00
CA ARG A 24 1.72 -1.97 4.95
C ARG A 24 1.36 -2.93 6.07
N SER A 25 1.38 -2.44 7.31
CA SER A 25 0.91 -3.22 8.46
C SER A 25 -0.62 -3.31 8.43
N LEU A 26 -1.15 -4.51 8.63
CA LEU A 26 -2.57 -4.77 8.80
C LEU A 26 -3.04 -4.55 10.25
N LYS A 27 -2.10 -4.26 11.18
CA LYS A 27 -2.38 -4.04 12.62
C LYS A 27 -3.21 -5.16 13.26
N THR A 28 -3.14 -6.37 12.72
CA THR A 28 -3.84 -7.54 13.22
C THR A 28 -2.84 -8.67 13.46
N ASN A 29 -3.10 -9.46 14.49
CA ASN A 29 -2.40 -10.71 14.79
C ASN A 29 -3.26 -11.94 14.42
N GLN A 30 -4.47 -11.74 13.90
CA GLN A 30 -5.36 -12.82 13.54
C GLN A 30 -5.11 -13.29 12.10
N PRO A 31 -4.79 -14.58 11.88
CA PRO A 31 -4.46 -15.10 10.56
C PRO A 31 -5.64 -15.06 9.59
N SER A 32 -6.86 -15.26 10.07
CA SER A 32 -8.09 -15.19 9.26
C SER A 32 -8.31 -13.79 8.69
N ALA A 33 -8.22 -12.77 9.54
CA ALA A 33 -8.34 -11.37 9.15
C ALA A 33 -7.25 -10.98 8.14
N ALA A 34 -6.00 -11.44 8.35
CA ALA A 34 -4.90 -11.17 7.45
C ALA A 34 -5.11 -11.81 6.06
N LYS A 35 -5.57 -13.07 6.01
CA LYS A 35 -5.91 -13.77 4.75
C LYS A 35 -7.04 -13.07 3.99
N LEU A 36 -8.08 -12.62 4.69
CA LEU A 36 -9.18 -11.88 4.06
C LEU A 36 -8.71 -10.55 3.48
N ALA A 37 -7.84 -9.83 4.20
CA ALA A 37 -7.24 -8.58 3.71
C ALA A 37 -6.37 -8.81 2.48
N LEU A 38 -5.58 -9.90 2.46
CA LEU A 38 -4.80 -10.29 1.29
C LEU A 38 -5.70 -10.54 0.08
N ALA A 39 -6.73 -11.37 0.23
CA ALA A 39 -7.66 -11.69 -0.86
C ALA A 39 -8.34 -10.44 -1.45
N ARG A 40 -8.78 -9.51 -0.59
CA ARG A 40 -9.36 -8.23 -1.03
C ARG A 40 -8.35 -7.36 -1.78
N LEU A 41 -7.09 -7.34 -1.34
CA LEU A 41 -6.05 -6.59 -2.01
C LEU A 41 -5.78 -7.16 -3.41
N GLU A 42 -5.68 -8.48 -3.53
CA GLU A 42 -5.46 -9.11 -4.84
C GLU A 42 -6.60 -8.86 -5.81
N ASP A 43 -7.86 -8.89 -5.34
CA ASP A 43 -9.01 -8.53 -6.16
C ASP A 43 -8.96 -7.06 -6.61
N ASN A 44 -8.65 -6.14 -5.69
CA ASN A 44 -8.51 -4.72 -6.02
C ASN A 44 -7.40 -4.47 -7.04
N LEU A 45 -6.24 -5.12 -6.91
CA LEU A 45 -5.15 -5.00 -7.88
C LEU A 45 -5.60 -5.42 -9.29
N ARG A 46 -6.32 -6.55 -9.40
CA ARG A 46 -6.92 -6.98 -10.67
C ARG A 46 -7.92 -5.97 -11.21
N ARG A 47 -8.79 -5.42 -10.35
CA ARG A 47 -9.76 -4.41 -10.78
C ARG A 47 -9.10 -3.15 -11.31
N VAL A 48 -7.97 -2.76 -10.73
CA VAL A 48 -7.16 -1.63 -11.21
C VAL A 48 -6.53 -1.95 -12.57
N GLU A 49 -5.99 -3.15 -12.74
CA GLU A 49 -5.44 -3.61 -14.03
C GLU A 49 -6.51 -3.67 -15.13
N LEU A 50 -7.74 -4.07 -14.77
CA LEU A 50 -8.90 -4.07 -15.66
C LEU A 50 -9.48 -2.68 -15.92
N GLY A 51 -9.00 -1.64 -15.23
CA GLY A 51 -9.55 -0.27 -15.33
C GLY A 51 -10.93 -0.09 -14.67
N THR A 52 -11.42 -1.09 -13.95
CA THR A 52 -12.71 -1.07 -13.23
C THR A 52 -12.63 -0.42 -11.84
N LEU A 53 -11.41 -0.30 -11.29
CA LEU A 53 -11.12 0.45 -10.08
C LEU A 53 -10.06 1.52 -10.39
N VAL A 54 -10.39 2.78 -10.16
CA VAL A 54 -9.47 3.90 -10.41
C VAL A 54 -8.97 4.45 -9.08
N LEU A 55 -7.65 4.63 -8.98
CA LEU A 55 -7.03 5.30 -7.84
C LEU A 55 -7.15 6.82 -8.02
N ASP A 56 -7.95 7.49 -7.20
CA ASP A 56 -8.03 8.95 -7.21
C ASP A 56 -6.91 9.58 -6.36
N TRP A 57 -5.84 10.03 -7.02
CA TRP A 57 -4.70 10.69 -6.38
C TRP A 57 -4.97 12.14 -5.99
N ARG A 58 -6.06 12.76 -6.47
CA ARG A 58 -6.36 14.18 -6.19
C ARG A 58 -6.59 14.42 -4.70
N ARG A 59 -7.07 13.40 -3.98
CA ARG A 59 -7.33 13.46 -2.54
C ARG A 59 -6.07 13.47 -1.66
N TYR A 60 -4.89 13.11 -2.18
CA TYR A 60 -3.64 13.01 -1.41
C TYR A 60 -2.66 14.16 -1.60
N ARG A 61 -2.92 15.07 -2.55
CA ARG A 61 -1.99 16.15 -2.92
C ARG A 61 -1.71 17.17 -1.80
N TYR A 62 -2.55 17.21 -0.76
CA TYR A 62 -2.39 18.13 0.36
C TYR A 62 -1.74 17.54 1.61
N ARG A 63 -1.42 16.23 1.65
CA ARG A 63 -0.86 15.61 2.87
C ARG A 63 0.66 15.41 2.85
N PHE A 64 1.31 15.58 1.70
CA PHE A 64 2.75 15.38 1.54
C PHE A 64 3.49 16.54 0.88
N ALA A 65 2.80 17.61 0.45
CA ALA A 65 3.42 18.75 -0.20
C ALA A 65 4.51 19.42 0.67
N HIS A 66 4.34 19.42 2.00
CA HIS A 66 5.33 19.98 2.93
C HIS A 66 6.58 19.11 3.15
N LEU A 67 6.54 17.81 2.80
CA LEU A 67 7.66 16.89 3.02
C LEU A 67 8.62 16.83 1.83
N TRP A 68 8.20 17.25 0.64
CA TRP A 68 9.05 17.18 -0.55
C TRP A 68 9.99 18.38 -0.71
N SER A 69 9.61 19.55 -0.18
CA SER A 69 10.44 20.77 -0.20
C SER A 69 11.73 20.62 0.63
N ALA A 70 11.66 19.92 1.76
CA ALA A 70 12.80 19.74 2.66
C ALA A 70 13.94 18.88 2.10
N GLN A 71 13.65 17.99 1.13
CA GLN A 71 14.69 17.20 0.47
C GLN A 71 15.33 17.92 -0.73
N ALA A 72 14.67 18.93 -1.30
CA ALA A 72 15.21 19.69 -2.42
C ALA A 72 16.23 20.75 -1.95
N GLU A 73 16.03 21.33 -0.77
CA GLU A 73 16.93 22.34 -0.19
C GLU A 73 18.20 21.74 0.43
N ALA A 74 18.16 20.48 0.87
CA ALA A 74 19.32 19.80 1.48
C ALA A 74 20.37 19.29 0.47
N LYS A 75 20.21 19.60 -0.82
CA LYS A 75 21.10 19.18 -1.91
C LYS A 75 21.65 20.32 -2.76
N ALA A 76 21.44 21.58 -2.36
CA ALA A 76 21.99 22.77 -3.00
C ALA A 76 23.29 23.22 -2.33
#